data_AF-A0A1F6ZRR8-F1
#
_entry.id   AF-A0A1F6ZRR8-F1
#
_cell.length_a   1.000
_cell.length_b   1.000
_cell.length_c   1.000
_cell.angle_alpha   90.00
_cell.angle_beta   90.00
_cell.angle_gamma   90.00
#
_symmetry.space_group_name_H-M   'P 1'
#
loop_
_entity.id
_entity.type
_entity.pdbx_description
1 polymer ?
#
loop_
_entity_poly.entity_id
_entity_poly.type
_entity_poly.pdbx_seq_one_letter_code
_entity_poly.pdbx_strand_id
1 'polypeptide(L)'
;MDSFFDTSAVIHYGTYSKLINIEFIKKCYEHISNKSGKFLLGYYIEEEIKTRIKKRRIIYQEALNKIINPSYGLTNSKYFNDLSKRDQDTVKRLYEANKNKDSREIKKIFSEDQDVFEMRINRFFKFLVDIRLVRVEDIRQELLSIVKENGYSHADCLVLTSALQAQEGREIFCFAAADRHFDPNGYEFLKEDQRTKDIKFPVLKNFLFEN
;
A
#
# COMPACT_ATOMS: atom_id res chain seq x y z
N MET A 1 -13.59 16.07 3.86
CA MET A 1 -13.85 15.46 2.54
C MET A 1 -13.63 13.97 2.69
N ASP A 2 -14.48 13.15 2.06
CA ASP A 2 -14.31 11.68 2.10
C ASP A 2 -12.97 11.29 1.44
N SER A 3 -12.45 10.11 1.77
CA SER A 3 -11.17 9.61 1.24
C SER A 3 -11.29 8.16 0.77
N PHE A 4 -11.04 7.91 -0.50
CA PHE A 4 -10.76 6.60 -1.07
C PHE A 4 -9.26 6.33 -1.01
N PHE A 5 -8.86 5.23 -0.37
CA PHE A 5 -7.45 4.92 -0.17
C PHE A 5 -6.92 3.99 -1.25
N ASP A 6 -5.69 4.23 -1.71
CA ASP A 6 -4.86 3.24 -2.36
C ASP A 6 -4.15 2.34 -1.33
N THR A 7 -3.69 1.15 -1.75
CA THR A 7 -2.91 0.23 -0.91
C THR A 7 -1.69 0.91 -0.29
N SER A 8 -0.94 1.70 -1.07
CA SER A 8 0.31 2.33 -0.63
C SER A 8 0.10 3.23 0.60
N ALA A 9 -0.93 4.08 0.59
CA ALA A 9 -1.23 4.99 1.69
C ALA A 9 -1.51 4.24 2.99
N VAL A 10 -2.29 3.16 2.93
CA VAL A 10 -2.64 2.36 4.10
C VAL A 10 -1.42 1.59 4.64
N ILE A 11 -0.60 1.01 3.76
CA ILE A 11 0.63 0.31 4.15
C ILE A 11 1.64 1.27 4.80
N HIS A 12 1.77 2.50 4.28
CA HIS A 12 2.64 3.50 4.87
C HIS A 12 2.12 4.00 6.23
N TYR A 13 0.80 4.21 6.39
CA TYR A 13 0.20 4.46 7.70
C TYR A 13 0.54 3.36 8.71
N GLY A 14 0.40 2.08 8.32
CA GLY A 14 0.73 0.97 9.21
C GLY A 14 2.21 0.98 9.64
N THR A 15 3.09 1.35 8.71
CA THR A 15 4.55 1.27 8.87
C THR A 15 5.13 2.42 9.68
N TYR A 16 4.41 3.53 9.87
CA TYR A 16 4.92 4.70 10.56
C TYR A 16 5.50 4.39 11.95
N SER A 17 6.67 4.94 12.23
CA SER A 17 7.27 4.95 13.57
C SER A 17 7.91 6.32 13.78
N LYS A 18 8.01 6.77 15.02
CA LYS A 18 8.72 8.03 15.35
C LYS A 18 10.19 8.00 14.91
N LEU A 19 10.74 6.80 14.70
CA LEU A 19 12.10 6.59 14.20
C LEU A 19 12.22 6.67 12.67
N ILE A 20 11.10 6.66 11.94
CA ILE A 20 11.08 6.79 10.47
C ILE A 20 11.08 8.27 10.11
N ASN A 21 12.21 8.74 9.57
CA ASN A 21 12.36 10.11 9.06
C ASN A 21 12.04 10.20 7.56
N ILE A 22 10.87 9.67 7.16
CA ILE A 22 10.39 9.72 5.78
C ILE A 22 9.06 10.46 5.77
N GLU A 23 9.07 11.67 5.23
CA GLU A 23 7.98 12.64 5.38
C GLU A 23 6.64 12.12 4.84
N PHE A 24 6.62 11.52 3.65
CA PHE A 24 5.36 11.01 3.10
C PHE A 24 4.72 9.90 3.95
N ILE A 25 5.52 9.11 4.68
CA ILE A 25 5.01 8.08 5.59
C ILE A 25 4.31 8.74 6.79
N LYS A 26 4.90 9.83 7.30
CA LYS A 26 4.28 10.65 8.34
C LYS A 26 2.99 11.30 7.84
N LYS A 27 2.96 11.86 6.63
CA LYS A 27 1.75 12.43 6.01
C LYS A 27 0.62 11.39 5.89
N CYS A 28 0.94 10.16 5.45
CA CYS A 28 -0.03 9.05 5.45
C CYS A 28 -0.58 8.76 6.85
N TYR A 29 0.32 8.72 7.85
CA TYR A 29 -0.04 8.46 9.23
C TYR A 29 -0.99 9.52 9.80
N GLU A 30 -0.65 10.79 9.61
CA GLU A 30 -1.43 11.92 10.08
C GLU A 30 -2.79 12.01 9.39
N HIS A 31 -2.84 11.82 8.06
CA HIS A 31 -4.10 11.84 7.31
C HIS A 31 -5.10 10.78 7.79
N ILE A 32 -4.63 9.55 8.04
CA ILE A 32 -5.50 8.46 8.51
C ILE A 32 -5.83 8.61 10.01
N SER A 33 -4.89 9.07 10.83
CA SER A 33 -5.09 9.23 12.28
C SER A 33 -6.03 10.40 12.61
N ASN A 34 -5.94 11.50 11.85
CA ASN A 34 -6.78 12.68 12.00
C ASN A 34 -8.04 12.59 11.14
N LYS A 35 -8.63 11.39 11.05
CA LYS A 35 -9.75 11.05 10.16
C LYS A 35 -10.73 12.21 10.00
N SER A 36 -10.95 12.61 8.74
CA SER A 36 -11.96 13.58 8.36
C SER A 36 -12.82 13.01 7.23
N GLY A 37 -14.13 13.25 7.28
CA GLY A 37 -15.07 12.61 6.35
C GLY A 37 -15.15 11.09 6.51
N LYS A 38 -15.73 10.42 5.51
CA LYS A 38 -15.82 8.97 5.42
C LYS A 38 -14.61 8.39 4.71
N PHE A 39 -14.15 7.24 5.17
CA PHE A 39 -13.11 6.45 4.53
C PHE A 39 -13.73 5.34 3.69
N LEU A 40 -13.36 5.34 2.42
CA LEU A 40 -13.80 4.41 1.38
C LEU A 40 -12.64 3.47 1.03
N LEU A 41 -12.92 2.18 0.87
CA LEU A 41 -11.90 1.19 0.54
C LEU A 41 -12.41 0.19 -0.49
N GLY A 42 -11.62 -0.10 -1.53
CA GLY A 42 -11.90 -1.18 -2.46
C GLY A 42 -11.73 -2.56 -1.83
N TYR A 43 -12.55 -3.55 -2.22
CA TYR A 43 -12.40 -4.92 -1.71
C TYR A 43 -11.03 -5.55 -2.02
N TYR A 44 -10.50 -5.34 -3.22
CA TYR A 44 -9.19 -5.88 -3.59
C TYR A 44 -8.03 -5.22 -2.84
N ILE A 45 -8.19 -3.97 -2.36
CA ILE A 45 -7.19 -3.29 -1.52
C ILE A 45 -7.02 -4.05 -0.22
N GLU A 46 -8.13 -4.53 0.36
CA GLU A 46 -8.09 -5.34 1.57
C GLU A 46 -7.26 -6.62 1.35
N GLU A 47 -7.45 -7.30 0.22
CA GLU A 47 -6.70 -8.50 -0.15
C GLU A 47 -5.23 -8.21 -0.46
N GLU A 48 -4.93 -7.08 -1.13
CA GLU A 48 -3.55 -6.67 -1.35
C GLU A 48 -2.85 -6.38 -0.02
N ILE A 49 -3.50 -5.66 0.89
CA ILE A 49 -2.94 -5.36 2.22
C ILE A 49 -2.70 -6.64 3.01
N LYS A 50 -3.64 -7.61 3.01
CA LYS A 50 -3.44 -8.93 3.63
C LYS A 50 -2.20 -9.64 3.05
N THR A 51 -2.03 -9.58 1.73
CA THR A 51 -0.86 -10.13 1.05
C THR A 51 0.43 -9.42 1.48
N ARG A 52 0.41 -8.09 1.63
CA ARG A 52 1.57 -7.30 2.10
C ARG A 52 1.94 -7.63 3.55
N ILE A 53 0.97 -7.83 4.44
CA ILE A 53 1.20 -8.29 5.82
C ILE A 53 1.95 -9.63 5.81
N LYS A 54 1.46 -10.60 5.03
CA LYS A 54 2.09 -11.93 4.92
C LYS A 54 3.51 -11.83 4.36
N LYS A 55 3.73 -11.04 3.31
CA LYS A 55 5.06 -10.83 2.73
C LYS A 55 6.04 -10.22 3.74
N ARG A 56 5.61 -9.23 4.54
CA ARG A 56 6.45 -8.62 5.58
C ARG A 56 6.91 -9.65 6.62
N ARG A 57 6.01 -10.54 7.07
CA ARG A 57 6.37 -11.65 7.98
C ARG A 57 7.44 -12.55 7.38
N ILE A 58 7.28 -12.96 6.11
CA ILE A 58 8.26 -13.80 5.41
C ILE A 58 9.61 -13.07 5.33
N ILE A 59 9.62 -11.78 4.99
CA ILE A 59 10.84 -10.98 4.90
C ILE A 59 11.61 -11.00 6.24
N TYR A 60 10.92 -10.74 7.36
CA TYR A 60 11.54 -10.76 8.68
C TYR A 60 12.02 -12.15 9.09
N GLN A 61 11.23 -13.19 8.79
CA GLN A 61 11.58 -14.56 9.09
C GLN A 61 12.82 -15.02 8.32
N GLU A 62 12.89 -14.76 7.02
CA GLU A 62 14.03 -15.13 6.18
C GLU A 62 15.31 -14.39 6.59
N ALA A 63 15.21 -13.10 6.90
CA ALA A 63 16.34 -12.32 7.43
C ALA A 63 16.80 -12.88 8.78
N LEU A 64 15.88 -13.18 9.70
CA LEU A 64 16.19 -13.72 11.01
C LEU A 64 16.82 -15.13 10.93
N ASN A 65 16.32 -16.01 10.07
CA ASN A 65 16.89 -17.33 9.83
C ASN A 65 18.36 -17.23 9.40
N LYS A 66 18.68 -16.27 8.52
CA LYS A 66 20.05 -16.02 8.07
C LYS A 66 20.94 -15.42 9.17
N ILE A 67 20.39 -14.57 10.03
CA ILE A 67 21.10 -14.00 11.20
C ILE A 67 21.42 -15.10 12.22
N ILE A 68 20.43 -15.96 12.54
CA ILE A 68 20.59 -17.06 13.51
C ILE A 68 21.54 -18.13 13.00
N ASN A 69 21.42 -18.49 11.71
CA ASN A 69 22.25 -19.49 11.08
C ASN A 69 22.95 -18.92 9.83
N PRO A 70 24.23 -18.52 9.95
CA PRO A 70 24.99 -17.99 8.81
C PRO A 70 25.12 -18.97 7.64
N SER A 71 25.01 -20.29 7.87
CA SER A 71 25.03 -21.29 6.80
C SER A 71 23.69 -21.44 6.06
N TYR A 72 22.61 -20.81 6.55
CA TYR A 72 21.30 -20.81 5.89
C TYR A 72 21.38 -20.22 4.48
N GLY A 73 21.06 -21.02 3.46
CA GLY A 73 21.01 -20.55 2.08
C GLY A 73 19.65 -19.94 1.75
N LEU A 74 19.56 -18.61 1.65
CA LEU A 74 18.31 -17.90 1.31
C LEU A 74 17.68 -18.45 0.02
N THR A 75 18.48 -18.70 -1.00
CA THR A 75 18.04 -19.24 -2.31
C THR A 75 17.48 -20.66 -2.23
N ASN A 76 17.70 -21.37 -1.12
CA ASN A 76 17.17 -22.71 -0.90
C ASN A 76 15.78 -22.65 -0.24
N SER A 77 15.34 -21.50 0.26
CA SER A 77 14.01 -21.31 0.83
C SER A 77 12.98 -21.09 -0.27
N LYS A 78 11.94 -21.95 -0.29
CA LYS A 78 10.78 -21.75 -1.15
C LYS A 78 10.12 -20.39 -0.89
N TYR A 79 9.98 -20.00 0.37
CA TYR A 79 9.35 -18.73 0.74
C TYR A 79 10.13 -17.52 0.26
N PHE A 80 11.47 -17.57 0.33
CA PHE A 80 12.33 -16.53 -0.23
C PHE A 80 12.18 -16.44 -1.76
N ASN A 81 12.14 -17.59 -2.44
CA ASN A 81 12.02 -17.64 -3.90
C ASN A 81 10.64 -17.15 -4.40
N ASP A 82 9.58 -17.29 -3.59
CA ASP A 82 8.24 -16.76 -3.89
C ASP A 82 8.15 -15.22 -3.68
N LEU A 83 9.15 -14.59 -3.06
CA LEU A 83 9.21 -13.13 -2.92
C LEU A 83 9.60 -12.45 -4.24
N SER A 84 9.11 -11.22 -4.44
CA SER A 84 9.59 -10.38 -5.53
C SER A 84 11.07 -10.04 -5.37
N LYS A 85 11.79 -9.72 -6.45
CA LYS A 85 13.21 -9.32 -6.40
C LYS A 85 13.45 -8.17 -5.40
N ARG A 86 12.54 -7.18 -5.37
CA ARG A 86 12.60 -6.05 -4.41
C ARG A 86 12.49 -6.51 -2.96
N ASP A 87 11.61 -7.48 -2.68
CA ASP A 87 11.42 -8.03 -1.34
C ASP A 87 12.62 -8.91 -0.94
N GLN A 88 13.17 -9.71 -1.86
CA GLN A 88 14.41 -10.46 -1.66
C GLN A 88 15.60 -9.55 -1.32
N ASP A 89 15.73 -8.42 -2.03
CA ASP A 89 16.77 -7.42 -1.73
C ASP A 89 16.53 -6.73 -0.39
N THR A 90 15.28 -6.64 0.06
CA THR A 90 14.95 -6.16 1.41
C THR A 90 15.39 -7.15 2.49
N VAL A 91 15.18 -8.45 2.30
CA VAL A 91 15.72 -9.50 3.19
C VAL A 91 17.24 -9.39 3.33
N LYS A 92 17.96 -9.27 2.21
CA LYS A 92 19.43 -9.14 2.20
C LYS A 92 19.89 -7.90 2.97
N ARG A 93 19.25 -6.74 2.74
CA ARG A 93 19.56 -5.50 3.46
C ARG A 93 19.33 -5.60 4.97
N LEU A 94 18.22 -6.23 5.38
CA LEU A 94 17.91 -6.46 6.79
C LEU A 94 18.95 -7.39 7.44
N TYR A 95 19.37 -8.44 6.75
CA TYR A 95 20.46 -9.30 7.21
C TYR A 95 21.76 -8.49 7.36
N GLU A 96 22.23 -7.80 6.31
CA GLU A 96 23.48 -7.05 6.34
C GLU A 96 23.52 -6.01 7.46
N ALA A 97 22.40 -5.32 7.71
CA ALA A 97 22.29 -4.32 8.77
C ALA A 97 22.31 -4.90 10.20
N ASN A 98 22.08 -6.20 10.37
CA ASN A 98 21.86 -6.82 11.69
C ASN A 98 22.68 -8.10 11.94
N LYS A 99 23.47 -8.59 10.97
CA LYS A 99 24.22 -9.86 11.06
C LYS A 99 25.21 -9.98 12.23
N ASN A 100 25.62 -8.85 12.81
CA ASN A 100 26.56 -8.79 13.93
C ASN A 100 25.88 -8.47 15.28
N LYS A 101 24.55 -8.41 15.33
CA LYS A 101 23.77 -8.08 16.54
C LYS A 101 23.23 -9.34 17.21
N ASP A 102 22.82 -9.25 18.47
CA ASP A 102 22.19 -10.39 19.16
C ASP A 102 20.88 -10.77 18.47
N SER A 103 20.84 -11.99 17.94
CA SER A 103 19.66 -12.57 17.29
C SER A 103 18.39 -12.53 18.15
N ARG A 104 18.49 -12.61 19.49
CA ARG A 104 17.35 -12.51 20.40
C ARG A 104 16.76 -11.11 20.41
N GLU A 105 17.61 -10.09 20.41
CA GLU A 105 17.20 -8.69 20.33
C GLU A 105 16.56 -8.40 18.96
N ILE A 106 17.16 -8.87 17.87
CA ILE A 106 16.61 -8.67 16.52
C ILE A 106 15.26 -9.37 16.36
N LYS A 107 15.12 -10.59 16.87
CA LYS A 107 13.84 -11.31 16.88
C LYS A 107 12.76 -10.50 17.59
N LYS A 108 13.10 -9.91 18.75
CA LYS A 108 12.18 -9.06 19.51
C LYS A 108 11.78 -7.82 18.70
N ILE A 109 12.75 -7.10 18.14
CA ILE A 109 12.52 -5.89 17.33
C ILE A 109 11.60 -6.20 16.13
N PHE A 110 11.90 -7.25 15.37
CA PHE A 110 11.09 -7.63 14.22
C PHE A 110 9.67 -8.06 14.62
N SER A 111 9.52 -8.75 15.74
CA SER A 111 8.19 -9.13 16.26
C SER A 111 7.39 -7.89 16.67
N GLU A 112 7.98 -7.02 17.49
CA GLU A 112 7.30 -5.81 17.99
C GLU A 112 6.89 -4.89 16.83
N ASP A 113 7.77 -4.70 15.85
CA ASP A 113 7.46 -3.89 14.67
C ASP A 113 6.35 -4.52 13.81
N GLN A 114 6.36 -5.84 13.61
CA GLN A 114 5.29 -6.55 12.90
C GLN A 114 3.95 -6.47 13.65
N ASP A 115 3.96 -6.65 14.96
CA ASP A 115 2.76 -6.60 15.81
C ASP A 115 2.13 -5.20 15.78
N VAL A 116 2.95 -4.15 15.87
CA VAL A 116 2.49 -2.77 15.77
C VAL A 116 1.91 -2.48 14.38
N PHE A 117 2.59 -2.92 13.32
CA PHE A 117 2.11 -2.78 11.94
C PHE A 117 0.72 -3.43 11.78
N GLU A 118 0.58 -4.68 12.18
CA GLU A 118 -0.68 -5.43 12.06
C GLU A 118 -1.79 -4.84 12.92
N MET A 119 -1.49 -4.47 14.17
CA MET A 119 -2.46 -3.84 15.06
C MET A 119 -3.04 -2.57 14.42
N ARG A 120 -2.20 -1.72 13.81
CA ARG A 120 -2.66 -0.50 13.14
C ARG A 120 -3.52 -0.78 11.92
N ILE A 121 -3.11 -1.73 11.08
CA ILE A 121 -3.89 -2.12 9.89
C ILE A 121 -5.23 -2.74 10.30
N ASN A 122 -5.25 -3.61 11.30
CA ASN A 122 -6.48 -4.19 11.85
C ASN A 122 -7.40 -3.12 12.42
N ARG A 123 -6.85 -2.13 13.14
CA ARG A 123 -7.62 -0.99 13.64
C ARG A 123 -8.21 -0.16 12.49
N PHE A 124 -7.45 0.06 11.43
CA PHE A 124 -7.92 0.76 10.24
C PHE A 124 -9.14 0.05 9.62
N PHE A 125 -9.05 -1.25 9.36
CA PHE A 125 -10.17 -2.00 8.77
C PHE A 125 -11.39 -2.10 9.68
N LYS A 126 -11.17 -2.26 10.99
CA LYS A 126 -12.26 -2.51 11.95
C LYS A 126 -13.01 -1.25 12.35
N PHE A 127 -12.31 -0.12 12.45
CA PHE A 127 -12.87 1.09 13.07
C PHE A 127 -12.79 2.34 12.20
N LEU A 128 -11.92 2.38 11.19
CA LEU A 128 -11.73 3.58 10.38
C LEU A 128 -12.41 3.47 9.01
N VAL A 129 -12.51 2.30 8.39
CA VAL A 129 -13.20 2.14 7.10
C VAL A 129 -14.71 2.19 7.29
N ASP A 130 -15.36 3.19 6.69
CA ASP A 130 -16.82 3.37 6.78
C ASP A 130 -17.56 2.63 5.65
N ILE A 131 -16.99 2.62 4.44
CA ILE A 131 -17.64 2.05 3.26
C ILE A 131 -16.64 1.18 2.48
N ARG A 132 -17.01 -0.08 2.25
CA ARG A 132 -16.31 -0.98 1.32
C ARG A 132 -16.99 -0.91 -0.03
N LEU A 133 -16.23 -0.56 -1.07
CA LEU A 133 -16.74 -0.28 -2.41
C LEU A 133 -16.21 -1.29 -3.42
N VAL A 134 -16.99 -1.47 -4.50
CA VAL A 134 -16.70 -2.19 -5.75
C VAL A 134 -16.03 -3.55 -5.55
N ARG A 135 -16.79 -4.64 -5.75
CA ARG A 135 -16.16 -5.95 -5.88
C ARG A 135 -15.39 -6.00 -7.20
N VAL A 136 -14.35 -6.80 -7.28
CA VAL A 136 -13.48 -6.86 -8.48
C VAL A 136 -14.27 -7.23 -9.72
N GLU A 137 -15.28 -8.09 -9.55
CA GLU A 137 -16.15 -8.56 -10.62
C GLU A 137 -17.06 -7.45 -11.18
N ASP A 138 -17.28 -6.39 -10.39
CA ASP A 138 -18.14 -5.25 -10.75
C ASP A 138 -17.37 -4.10 -11.40
N ILE A 139 -16.05 -4.26 -11.64
CA ILE A 139 -15.21 -3.24 -12.27
C ILE A 139 -15.58 -3.12 -13.75
N ARG A 140 -16.01 -1.93 -14.18
CA ARG A 140 -16.30 -1.64 -15.59
C ARG A 140 -15.06 -1.83 -16.47
N GLN A 141 -15.12 -2.85 -17.32
CA GLN A 141 -13.98 -3.26 -18.16
C GLN A 141 -13.58 -2.21 -19.20
N GLU A 142 -14.54 -1.44 -19.71
CA GLU A 142 -14.29 -0.33 -20.63
C GLU A 142 -13.39 0.72 -19.98
N LEU A 143 -13.77 1.19 -18.78
CA LEU A 143 -12.96 2.16 -18.04
C LEU A 143 -11.61 1.58 -17.61
N LEU A 144 -11.56 0.32 -17.20
CA LEU A 144 -10.31 -0.36 -16.87
C LEU A 144 -9.35 -0.40 -18.08
N SER A 145 -9.88 -0.59 -19.29
CA SER A 145 -9.07 -0.65 -20.51
C SER A 145 -8.45 0.71 -20.83
N ILE A 146 -9.22 1.80 -20.70
CA ILE A 146 -8.72 3.17 -20.85
C ILE A 146 -7.59 3.45 -19.84
N VAL A 147 -7.81 3.09 -18.57
CA VAL A 147 -6.80 3.28 -17.52
C VAL A 147 -5.52 2.49 -17.80
N LYS A 148 -5.63 1.24 -18.30
CA LYS A 148 -4.47 0.39 -18.63
C LYS A 148 -3.56 0.99 -19.71
N GLU A 149 -4.10 1.79 -20.63
CA GLU A 149 -3.32 2.44 -21.69
C GLU A 149 -2.33 3.48 -21.13
N ASN A 150 -2.48 3.88 -19.87
CA ASN A 150 -1.62 4.87 -19.21
C ASN A 150 -0.37 4.26 -18.54
N GLY A 151 -0.10 2.97 -18.76
CA GLY A 151 1.15 2.32 -18.30
C GLY A 151 1.21 2.00 -16.80
N TYR A 152 0.08 2.11 -16.09
CA TYR A 152 -0.02 1.68 -14.70
C TYR A 152 0.10 0.16 -14.55
N SER A 153 0.48 -0.30 -13.36
CA SER A 153 0.42 -1.74 -13.08
C SER A 153 -1.03 -2.23 -13.08
N HIS A 154 -1.25 -3.53 -13.26
CA HIS A 154 -2.61 -4.07 -13.26
C HIS A 154 -3.35 -3.77 -11.94
N ALA A 155 -2.66 -3.87 -10.81
CA ALA A 155 -3.24 -3.55 -9.50
C ALA A 155 -3.64 -2.07 -9.41
N ASP A 156 -2.75 -1.16 -9.80
CA ASP A 156 -3.02 0.28 -9.79
C ASP A 156 -4.17 0.65 -10.72
N CYS A 157 -4.30 -0.03 -11.87
CA CYS A 157 -5.44 0.13 -12.77
C CYS A 157 -6.75 -0.23 -12.06
N LEU A 158 -6.79 -1.38 -11.38
CA LEU A 158 -7.98 -1.79 -10.61
C LEU A 158 -8.32 -0.76 -9.53
N VAL A 159 -7.31 -0.16 -8.90
CA VAL A 159 -7.51 0.89 -7.90
C VAL A 159 -8.15 2.12 -8.48
N LEU A 160 -7.51 2.68 -9.49
CA LEU A 160 -7.95 3.90 -10.09
C LEU A 160 -9.34 3.73 -10.71
N THR A 161 -9.58 2.64 -11.44
CA THR A 161 -10.92 2.36 -11.99
C THR A 161 -11.98 2.25 -10.90
N SER A 162 -11.66 1.60 -9.77
CA SER A 162 -12.59 1.50 -8.64
C SER A 162 -12.88 2.88 -8.01
N ALA A 163 -11.87 3.73 -7.88
CA ALA A 163 -12.04 5.09 -7.37
C ALA A 163 -12.89 5.95 -8.32
N LEU A 164 -12.65 5.87 -9.64
CA LEU A 164 -13.44 6.58 -10.63
C LEU A 164 -14.90 6.12 -10.66
N GLN A 165 -15.14 4.80 -10.67
CA GLN A 165 -16.49 4.24 -10.60
C GLN A 165 -17.19 4.60 -9.28
N ALA A 166 -16.46 4.63 -8.17
CA ALA A 166 -17.01 5.05 -6.88
C ALA A 166 -17.40 6.53 -6.86
N GLN A 167 -16.73 7.40 -7.63
CA GLN A 167 -16.99 8.84 -7.68
C GLN A 167 -18.32 9.17 -8.38
N GLU A 168 -18.84 8.27 -9.21
CA GLU A 168 -20.13 8.42 -9.88
C GLU A 168 -21.28 8.51 -8.87
N GLY A 169 -22.11 9.54 -9.02
CA GLY A 169 -23.24 9.79 -8.12
C GLY A 169 -22.84 10.23 -6.71
N ARG A 170 -21.58 10.63 -6.48
CA ARG A 170 -21.09 11.11 -5.18
C ARG A 170 -20.57 12.55 -5.23
N GLU A 171 -20.54 13.18 -4.07
CA GLU A 171 -19.70 14.37 -3.85
C GLU A 171 -18.23 14.04 -4.11
N ILE A 172 -17.45 15.06 -4.51
CA ILE A 172 -16.02 14.88 -4.79
C ILE A 172 -15.32 14.38 -3.52
N PHE A 173 -14.54 13.30 -3.63
CA PHE A 173 -13.72 12.79 -2.54
C PHE A 173 -12.23 12.82 -2.88
N CYS A 174 -11.37 12.62 -1.89
CA CYS A 174 -9.93 12.43 -2.07
C CYS A 174 -9.63 11.02 -2.57
N PHE A 175 -8.83 10.87 -3.62
CA PHE A 175 -8.09 9.63 -3.89
C PHE A 175 -6.72 9.72 -3.23
N ALA A 176 -6.58 9.09 -2.06
CA ALA A 176 -5.41 9.17 -1.19
C ALA A 176 -4.39 8.07 -1.52
N ALA A 177 -3.22 8.44 -2.02
CA ALA A 177 -2.17 7.53 -2.47
C ALA A 177 -0.78 7.96 -1.99
N ALA A 178 0.16 7.04 -2.01
CA ALA A 178 1.58 7.26 -1.78
C ALA A 178 2.40 6.39 -2.75
N ASP A 179 2.02 6.42 -4.02
CA ASP A 179 2.63 5.64 -5.11
C ASP A 179 3.12 6.57 -6.22
N ARG A 180 4.28 6.27 -6.80
CA ARG A 180 4.84 7.05 -7.91
C ARG A 180 4.02 6.92 -9.19
N HIS A 181 3.28 5.82 -9.35
CA HIS A 181 2.41 5.64 -10.51
C HIS A 181 1.24 6.62 -10.50
N PHE A 182 0.81 7.13 -9.35
CA PHE A 182 -0.24 8.15 -9.27
C PHE A 182 0.34 9.56 -9.20
N ASP A 183 1.31 9.89 -10.05
CA ASP A 183 1.84 11.25 -10.09
C ASP A 183 0.79 12.23 -10.63
N PRO A 184 0.81 13.51 -10.21
CA PRO A 184 -0.17 14.48 -10.64
C PRO A 184 -0.27 14.64 -12.16
N ASN A 185 0.83 14.57 -12.90
CA ASN A 185 0.80 14.77 -14.35
C ASN A 185 0.15 13.59 -15.06
N GLY A 186 0.52 12.35 -14.70
CA GLY A 186 -0.12 11.15 -15.23
C GLY A 186 -1.62 11.09 -14.91
N TYR A 187 -2.01 11.58 -13.73
CA TYR A 187 -3.41 11.66 -13.33
C TYR A 187 -4.20 12.72 -14.12
N GLU A 188 -3.63 13.91 -14.34
CA GLU A 188 -4.25 14.94 -15.18
C GLU A 188 -4.34 14.51 -16.64
N PHE A 189 -3.30 13.86 -17.19
CA PHE A 189 -3.32 13.35 -18.56
C PHE A 189 -4.49 12.38 -18.80
N LEU A 190 -4.81 11.52 -17.83
CA LEU A 190 -5.97 10.62 -17.93
C LEU A 190 -7.30 11.40 -17.98
N LYS A 191 -7.43 12.55 -17.28
CA LYS A 191 -8.64 13.39 -17.32
C LYS A 191 -8.85 14.06 -18.67
N GLU A 192 -7.77 14.30 -19.41
CA GLU A 192 -7.83 14.92 -20.74
C GLU A 192 -8.29 13.93 -21.82
N ASP A 193 -8.30 12.62 -21.54
CA ASP A 193 -8.80 11.60 -22.47
C ASP A 193 -10.30 11.80 -22.74
N GLN A 194 -10.66 12.03 -24.01
CA GLN A 194 -12.05 12.25 -24.43
C GLN A 194 -13.01 11.15 -24.01
N ARG A 195 -12.53 9.90 -23.84
CA ARG A 195 -13.35 8.76 -23.41
C ARG A 195 -13.74 8.87 -21.93
N THR A 196 -13.07 9.73 -21.16
CA THR A 196 -13.32 9.97 -19.74
C THR A 196 -13.99 11.31 -19.45
N LYS A 197 -14.34 12.10 -20.47
CA LYS A 197 -14.87 13.47 -20.33
C LYS A 197 -16.12 13.59 -19.43
N ASP A 198 -16.94 12.55 -19.38
CA ASP A 198 -18.19 12.52 -18.60
C ASP A 198 -17.98 11.89 -17.21
N ILE A 199 -16.76 11.42 -16.92
CA ILE A 199 -16.39 10.83 -15.64
C ILE A 199 -15.98 11.94 -14.68
N LYS A 200 -16.59 11.94 -13.51
CA LYS A 200 -16.16 12.81 -12.42
C LYS A 200 -14.94 12.20 -11.75
N PHE A 201 -13.82 12.93 -11.70
CA PHE A 201 -12.61 12.46 -11.04
C PHE A 201 -12.57 12.89 -9.57
N PRO A 202 -12.13 12.00 -8.66
CA PRO A 202 -11.78 12.43 -7.31
C PRO A 202 -10.55 13.34 -7.33
N VAL A 203 -10.36 14.08 -6.25
CA VAL A 203 -9.15 14.90 -6.06
C VAL A 203 -8.01 13.97 -5.68
N LEU A 204 -6.99 13.87 -6.52
CA LEU A 204 -5.79 13.13 -6.18
C LEU A 204 -5.08 13.80 -4.99
N LYS A 205 -4.83 13.01 -3.95
CA LYS A 205 -4.04 13.38 -2.78
C LYS A 205 -2.85 12.41 -2.68
N ASN A 206 -1.77 12.71 -3.39
CA ASN A 206 -0.59 11.85 -3.37
C ASN A 206 0.49 12.37 -2.40
N PHE A 207 0.63 11.68 -1.27
CA PHE A 207 1.53 12.06 -0.19
C PHE A 207 3.02 12.05 -0.58
N LEU A 208 3.40 11.42 -1.70
CA LEU A 208 4.77 11.48 -2.22
C LEU A 208 5.11 12.83 -2.86
N PHE A 209 4.12 13.56 -3.36
CA PHE A 209 4.30 14.80 -4.13
C PHE A 209 3.71 16.03 -3.44
N GLU A 210 3.01 15.85 -2.30
CA GLU A 210 2.61 16.97 -1.46
C GLU A 210 3.86 17.62 -0.85
N ASN A 211 3.99 18.94 -1.03
CA ASN A 211 4.97 19.77 -0.32
C ASN A 211 4.64 19.85 1.18
#